data_AF-A0AA97EA23-F1
#
_entry.id   AF-A0AA97EA23-F1
#
_cell.length_a   1.000
_cell.length_b   1.000
_cell.length_c   1.000
_cell.angle_alpha   90.00
_cell.angle_beta   90.00
_cell.angle_gamma   90.00
#
_symmetry.space_group_name_H-M   'P 1'
#
loop_
_entity.id
_entity.type
_entity.pdbx_description
1 polymer ?
#
loop_
_entity_poly.entity_id
_entity_poly.type
_entity_poly.pdbx_seq_one_letter_code
_entity_poly.pdbx_strand_id
1 'polypeptide(L)'
;MNQIEVKHRDSVLRAYFKGRDWDRNNERYLKQKFVTNSASFIPDYSYLIDDEWEVEPSRAEQGKGDLLFTDGAGRFAVVEVKWIDLEGPNGSRTGSTRRVSNRKKRRQVEEQAVRYAQALGRLLDSFSEIEGYSYTNVETTPQLQTKLTPDDIPEIHE
;
A
#
# COMPACT_ATOMS: atom_id res chain seq x y z
N MET A 1 0.63 -17.41 -9.96
CA MET A 1 -0.73 -17.28 -9.40
C MET A 1 -1.79 -17.77 -10.38
N ASN A 2 -2.92 -18.28 -9.88
CA ASN A 2 -4.05 -18.69 -10.70
C ASN A 2 -4.88 -17.46 -11.14
N GLN A 3 -5.08 -17.28 -12.45
CA GLN A 3 -5.83 -16.17 -13.02
C GLN A 3 -7.30 -16.09 -12.55
N ILE A 4 -7.94 -17.23 -12.31
CA ILE A 4 -9.33 -17.26 -11.79
C ILE A 4 -9.37 -16.70 -10.38
N GLU A 5 -8.41 -17.08 -9.55
CA GLU A 5 -8.31 -16.63 -8.17
C GLU A 5 -8.02 -15.13 -8.08
N VAL A 6 -7.07 -14.63 -8.86
CA VAL A 6 -6.73 -13.19 -8.92
C VAL A 6 -7.95 -12.34 -9.28
N LYS A 7 -8.70 -12.75 -10.32
CA LYS A 7 -9.93 -12.05 -10.72
C LYS A 7 -11.04 -12.14 -9.68
N HIS A 8 -11.15 -13.28 -9.00
CA HIS A 8 -12.13 -13.45 -7.94
C HIS A 8 -11.82 -12.53 -6.75
N ARG A 9 -10.57 -12.52 -6.27
CA ARG A 9 -10.11 -11.63 -5.18
C ARG A 9 -10.34 -10.17 -5.53
N ASP A 10 -9.95 -9.75 -6.73
CA ASP A 10 -10.17 -8.38 -7.21
C ASP A 10 -11.65 -8.00 -7.21
N SER A 11 -12.52 -8.85 -7.75
CA SER A 11 -13.96 -8.61 -7.78
C SER A 11 -14.53 -8.43 -6.37
N VAL A 12 -14.18 -9.32 -5.44
CA VAL A 12 -14.63 -9.29 -4.04
C VAL A 12 -14.14 -8.02 -3.34
N LEU A 13 -12.85 -7.71 -3.42
CA LEU A 13 -12.25 -6.55 -2.73
C LEU A 13 -12.77 -5.24 -3.32
N ARG A 14 -12.88 -5.11 -4.64
CA ARG A 14 -13.45 -3.90 -5.25
C ARG A 14 -14.93 -3.72 -4.92
N ALA A 15 -15.70 -4.81 -4.82
CA ALA A 15 -17.09 -4.73 -4.35
C ALA A 15 -17.17 -4.26 -2.89
N TYR A 16 -16.28 -4.79 -2.02
CA TYR A 16 -16.15 -4.36 -0.63
C TYR A 16 -15.83 -2.87 -0.50
N PHE A 17 -14.89 -2.34 -1.28
CA PHE A 17 -14.56 -0.92 -1.27
C PHE A 17 -15.68 -0.04 -1.85
N LYS A 18 -16.49 -0.53 -2.80
CA LYS A 18 -17.61 0.24 -3.36
C LYS A 18 -18.82 0.33 -2.42
N GLY A 19 -19.11 -0.73 -1.67
CA GLY A 19 -20.33 -0.84 -0.86
C GLY A 19 -20.27 -0.22 0.54
N ARG A 20 -19.17 0.46 0.91
CA ARG A 20 -18.95 0.95 2.27
C ARG A 20 -18.88 2.48 2.30
N ASP A 21 -19.90 3.11 2.88
CA ASP A 21 -20.08 4.57 2.98
C ASP A 21 -20.29 5.06 4.43
N TRP A 22 -20.29 4.16 5.42
CA TRP A 22 -20.76 4.44 6.78
C TRP A 22 -19.69 4.83 7.80
N ASP A 23 -18.39 4.91 7.42
CA ASP A 23 -17.30 5.14 8.37
C ASP A 23 -16.49 6.42 8.08
N ARG A 24 -16.42 7.33 9.05
CA ARG A 24 -15.76 8.66 8.95
C ARG A 24 -14.25 8.60 9.23
N ASN A 25 -13.59 7.49 8.89
CA ASN A 25 -12.15 7.38 9.05
C ASN A 25 -11.43 7.89 7.78
N ASN A 26 -10.66 8.97 7.94
CA ASN A 26 -9.94 9.62 6.85
C ASN A 26 -8.95 8.69 6.11
N GLU A 27 -8.29 7.75 6.81
CA GLU A 27 -7.40 6.77 6.16
C GLU A 27 -8.17 5.77 5.32
N ARG A 28 -9.34 5.32 5.80
CA ARG A 28 -10.24 4.44 5.04
C ARG A 28 -10.76 5.13 3.78
N TYR A 29 -11.16 6.40 3.90
CA TYR A 29 -11.57 7.20 2.75
C TYR A 29 -10.44 7.31 1.72
N LEU A 30 -9.21 7.56 2.16
CA LEU A 30 -8.06 7.66 1.26
C LEU A 30 -7.74 6.32 0.58
N LYS A 31 -7.81 5.21 1.32
CA LYS A 31 -7.65 3.85 0.78
C LYS A 31 -8.73 3.52 -0.26
N GLN A 32 -10.00 3.81 0.03
CA GLN A 32 -11.11 3.65 -0.91
C GLN A 32 -10.92 4.50 -2.18
N LYS A 33 -10.51 5.76 -2.01
CA LYS A 33 -10.19 6.66 -3.13
C LYS A 33 -9.08 6.07 -4.00
N PHE A 34 -8.03 5.53 -3.38
CA PHE A 34 -6.95 4.85 -4.10
C PHE A 34 -7.48 3.67 -4.93
N VAL A 35 -8.18 2.73 -4.30
CA VAL A 35 -8.72 1.53 -4.97
C VAL A 35 -9.64 1.89 -6.13
N THR A 36 -10.50 2.89 -5.94
CA THR A 36 -11.46 3.33 -6.97
C THR A 36 -10.76 3.97 -8.17
N ASN A 37 -9.61 4.63 -7.96
CA ASN A 37 -8.83 5.30 -9.00
C ASN A 37 -7.56 4.52 -9.39
N SER A 38 -7.42 3.26 -8.95
CA SER A 38 -6.16 2.51 -9.09
C SER A 38 -5.74 2.36 -10.56
N ALA A 39 -6.70 2.24 -11.47
CA ALA A 39 -6.44 2.15 -12.91
C ALA A 39 -5.76 3.41 -13.49
N SER A 40 -5.93 4.57 -12.86
CA SER A 40 -5.23 5.80 -13.25
C SER A 40 -3.95 6.02 -12.44
N PHE A 41 -3.90 5.53 -11.20
CA PHE A 41 -2.76 5.72 -10.30
C PHE A 41 -1.61 4.75 -10.54
N ILE A 42 -1.93 3.49 -10.82
CA ILE A 42 -0.99 2.38 -11.02
C ILE A 42 -1.50 1.48 -12.17
N PRO A 43 -1.54 2.00 -13.42
CA PRO A 43 -2.24 1.37 -14.54
C PRO A 43 -1.72 -0.03 -14.90
N ASP A 44 -0.45 -0.32 -14.58
CA ASP A 44 0.19 -1.61 -14.84
C ASP A 44 -0.33 -2.73 -13.92
N TYR A 45 -0.99 -2.40 -12.81
CA TYR A 45 -1.40 -3.36 -11.78
C TYR A 45 -2.92 -3.44 -11.70
N SER A 46 -3.49 -4.27 -12.57
CA SER A 46 -4.94 -4.32 -12.80
C SER A 46 -5.74 -4.88 -11.62
N TYR A 47 -5.17 -5.81 -10.86
CA TYR A 47 -5.90 -6.60 -9.87
C TYR A 47 -5.47 -6.27 -8.45
N LEU A 48 -6.43 -5.90 -7.61
CA LEU A 48 -6.27 -5.84 -6.15
C LEU A 48 -6.44 -7.25 -5.59
N ILE A 49 -5.43 -7.81 -4.94
CA ILE A 49 -5.48 -9.20 -4.45
C ILE A 49 -5.52 -9.31 -2.93
N ASP A 50 -5.21 -8.23 -2.20
CA ASP A 50 -5.30 -8.23 -0.75
C ASP A 50 -5.46 -6.81 -0.15
N ASP A 51 -6.09 -6.73 1.03
CA ASP A 51 -6.26 -5.54 1.89
C ASP A 51 -5.89 -5.94 3.32
N GLU A 52 -5.02 -5.16 3.97
CA GLU A 52 -4.48 -5.49 5.31
C GLU A 52 -3.73 -6.85 5.35
N TRP A 53 -2.91 -7.13 4.34
CA TRP A 53 -2.18 -8.39 4.19
C TRP A 53 -1.06 -8.56 5.23
N GLU A 54 -0.83 -9.80 5.67
CA GLU A 54 0.20 -10.11 6.67
C GLU A 54 1.60 -10.05 6.04
N VAL A 55 2.43 -9.13 6.54
CA VAL A 55 3.81 -8.94 6.08
C VAL A 55 4.71 -10.09 6.51
N GLU A 56 4.43 -10.67 7.67
CA GLU A 56 4.98 -11.96 8.11
C GLU A 56 3.82 -12.91 8.43
N PRO A 57 3.74 -14.08 7.77
CA PRO A 57 2.67 -15.04 8.02
C PRO A 57 2.56 -15.41 9.50
N SER A 58 1.34 -15.37 10.04
CA SER A 58 1.05 -15.70 11.44
C SER A 58 1.70 -14.79 12.49
N ARG A 59 2.23 -13.64 12.06
CA ARG A 59 2.85 -12.63 12.93
C ARG A 59 2.28 -11.25 12.66
N ALA A 60 0.98 -11.10 12.90
CA ALA A 60 0.25 -9.86 12.70
C ALA A 60 0.85 -8.67 13.47
N GLU A 61 1.59 -8.91 14.56
CA GLU A 61 2.34 -7.92 15.32
C GLU A 61 3.52 -7.32 14.54
N GLN A 62 4.02 -7.99 13.50
CA GLN A 62 5.14 -7.54 12.68
C GLN A 62 4.75 -6.64 11.51
N GLY A 63 3.45 -6.46 11.31
CA GLY A 63 2.90 -5.46 10.40
C GLY A 63 1.86 -6.03 9.45
N LYS A 64 0.90 -5.18 9.12
CA LYS A 64 -0.05 -5.41 8.04
C LYS A 64 0.18 -4.37 6.96
N GLY A 65 0.34 -4.83 5.72
CA GLY A 65 0.45 -3.96 4.56
C GLY A 65 -0.93 -3.52 4.10
N ASP A 66 -1.06 -2.30 3.58
CA ASP A 66 -2.37 -1.71 3.35
C ASP A 66 -3.10 -2.31 2.15
N LEU A 67 -2.45 -2.34 0.99
CA LEU A 67 -3.01 -2.88 -0.25
C LEU A 67 -1.94 -3.62 -1.03
N LEU A 68 -2.32 -4.72 -1.67
CA LEU A 68 -1.47 -5.49 -2.57
C LEU A 68 -2.14 -5.66 -3.93
N PHE A 69 -1.49 -5.16 -4.98
CA PHE A 69 -1.92 -5.29 -6.36
C PHE A 69 -0.97 -6.17 -7.17
N THR A 70 -1.45 -6.62 -8.33
CA THR A 70 -0.70 -7.43 -9.29
C THR A 70 -1.22 -7.23 -10.72
N ASP A 71 -0.36 -7.48 -11.69
CA ASP A 71 -0.73 -7.62 -13.10
C ASP A 71 -1.29 -9.02 -13.44
N GLY A 72 -1.16 -9.97 -12.52
CA GLY A 72 -1.50 -11.39 -12.73
C GLY A 72 -0.46 -12.19 -13.50
N ALA A 73 0.66 -11.58 -13.89
CA ALA A 73 1.76 -12.18 -14.63
C ALA A 73 3.09 -12.20 -13.84
N GLY A 74 3.08 -11.75 -12.58
CA GLY A 74 4.23 -11.84 -11.67
C GLY A 74 4.82 -10.49 -11.27
N ARG A 75 4.21 -9.38 -11.69
CA ARG A 75 4.50 -8.05 -11.14
C ARG A 75 3.54 -7.75 -9.99
N PHE A 76 4.05 -7.09 -8.96
CA PHE A 76 3.28 -6.71 -7.78
C PHE A 76 3.50 -5.24 -7.41
N ALA A 77 2.47 -4.62 -6.84
CA ALA A 77 2.56 -3.30 -6.25
C ALA A 77 2.05 -3.34 -4.81
N VAL A 78 2.92 -2.99 -3.86
CA VAL A 78 2.59 -2.77 -2.46
C VAL A 78 2.27 -1.28 -2.30
N VAL A 79 1.11 -0.94 -1.74
CA VAL A 79 0.70 0.45 -1.56
C VAL A 79 0.40 0.71 -0.09
N GLU A 80 1.19 1.59 0.53
CA GLU A 80 1.00 2.05 1.89
C GLU A 80 0.28 3.40 1.91
N VAL A 81 -0.81 3.49 2.67
CA VAL A 81 -1.73 4.63 2.67
C VAL A 81 -1.65 5.36 4.02
N LYS A 82 -1.44 6.68 3.98
CA LYS A 82 -1.40 7.48 5.21
C LYS A 82 -2.18 8.78 5.11
N TRP A 83 -3.08 9.01 6.06
CA TRP A 83 -3.67 10.33 6.21
C TRP A 83 -2.77 11.23 7.06
N ILE A 84 -2.34 12.33 6.47
CA ILE A 84 -1.65 13.42 7.14
C ILE A 84 -2.68 14.46 7.53
N ASP A 85 -2.94 14.55 8.83
CA ASP A 85 -3.69 15.66 9.38
C ASP A 85 -2.90 16.96 9.13
N LEU A 86 -3.52 17.91 8.41
CA LEU A 86 -2.93 19.22 8.04
C LEU A 86 -3.46 20.38 8.90
N GLU A 87 -4.68 20.28 9.45
CA GLU A 87 -5.35 21.34 10.21
C GLU A 87 -5.22 21.25 11.75
N GLY A 88 -5.20 20.04 12.31
CA GLY A 88 -4.97 19.80 13.75
C GLY A 88 -6.26 19.86 14.53
N PRO A 89 -6.25 19.49 15.83
CA PRO A 89 -7.45 19.65 16.64
C PRO A 89 -7.81 21.15 16.70
N ASN A 90 -8.99 21.48 16.17
CA ASN A 90 -9.58 22.83 16.10
C ASN A 90 -8.91 23.83 15.14
N GLY A 91 -8.18 23.37 14.10
CA GLY A 91 -7.58 24.28 13.09
C GLY A 91 -6.44 25.16 13.62
N SER A 92 -6.06 24.98 14.90
CA SER A 92 -5.15 25.85 15.63
C SER A 92 -3.86 25.09 15.98
N ARG A 93 -2.97 24.85 15.01
CA ARG A 93 -1.56 24.50 15.25
C ARG A 93 -0.71 24.61 13.98
N THR A 94 -0.51 25.83 13.50
CA THR A 94 0.45 26.20 12.43
C THR A 94 1.90 26.31 12.95
N GLY A 95 2.36 25.34 13.75
CA GLY A 95 3.69 25.35 14.39
C GLY A 95 4.75 24.48 13.70
N SER A 96 6.03 24.84 13.85
CA SER A 96 7.18 24.08 13.34
C SER A 96 7.19 22.61 13.78
N THR A 97 6.75 22.31 15.00
CA THR A 97 6.60 20.94 15.54
C THR A 97 5.66 20.07 14.71
N ARG A 98 4.58 20.63 14.16
CA ARG A 98 3.64 19.88 13.30
C ARG A 98 4.25 19.59 11.94
N ARG A 99 4.99 20.54 11.36
CA ARG A 99 5.73 20.31 10.11
C ARG A 99 6.72 19.16 10.27
N VAL A 100 7.44 19.12 11.39
CA VAL A 100 8.35 18.01 11.72
C VAL A 100 7.58 16.69 11.90
N SER A 101 6.46 16.69 12.63
CA SER A 101 5.61 15.50 12.81
C SER A 101 5.07 14.96 11.48
N ASN A 102 4.55 15.83 10.62
CA ASN A 102 4.04 15.44 9.30
C ASN A 102 5.16 14.95 8.39
N ARG A 103 6.35 15.57 8.44
CA ARG A 103 7.54 15.05 7.74
C ARG A 103 7.93 13.66 8.24
N LYS A 104 7.89 13.43 9.55
CA LYS A 104 8.16 12.10 10.13
C LYS A 104 7.14 11.06 9.66
N LYS A 105 5.84 11.40 9.65
CA LYS A 105 4.79 10.50 9.15
C LYS A 105 4.96 10.15 7.67
N ARG A 106 5.30 11.12 6.82
CA ARG A 106 5.61 10.88 5.40
C ARG A 106 6.79 9.93 5.24
N ARG A 107 7.89 10.23 5.91
CA ARG A 107 9.07 9.36 5.91
C ARG A 107 8.76 7.94 6.41
N GLN A 108 7.92 7.81 7.43
CA GLN A 108 7.51 6.50 7.93
C GLN A 108 6.71 5.69 6.89
N VAL A 109 5.75 6.30 6.19
CA VAL A 109 4.99 5.59 5.15
C VAL A 109 5.86 5.25 3.93
N GLU A 110 6.82 6.12 3.59
CA GLU A 110 7.83 5.85 2.55
C GLU A 110 8.68 4.62 2.94
N GLU A 111 9.23 4.61 4.16
CA GLU A 111 10.04 3.49 4.69
C GLU A 111 9.23 2.20 4.80
N GLN A 112 7.94 2.27 5.16
CA GLN A 112 7.05 1.11 5.19
C GLN A 112 6.83 0.52 3.80
N ALA A 113 6.57 1.34 2.78
CA ALA A 113 6.38 0.87 1.41
C ALA A 113 7.61 0.10 0.91
N VAL A 114 8.82 0.60 1.20
CA VAL A 114 10.07 -0.08 0.86
C VAL A 114 10.18 -1.41 1.62
N ARG A 115 10.02 -1.38 2.94
CA ARG A 115 10.17 -2.56 3.80
C ARG A 115 9.20 -3.68 3.39
N TYR A 116 7.95 -3.33 3.09
CA TYR A 116 6.93 -4.31 2.75
C TYR A 116 7.08 -4.86 1.33
N ALA A 117 7.58 -4.07 0.38
CA ALA A 117 7.98 -4.59 -0.92
C ALA A 117 9.09 -5.66 -0.78
N GLN A 118 10.10 -5.40 0.08
CA GLN A 118 11.16 -6.38 0.37
C GLN A 118 10.63 -7.62 1.08
N ALA A 119 9.74 -7.45 2.06
CA ALA A 119 9.12 -8.56 2.78
C ALA A 119 8.30 -9.44 1.84
N LEU A 120 7.50 -8.85 0.95
CA LEU A 120 6.78 -9.58 -0.09
C LEU A 120 7.74 -10.38 -0.97
N GLY A 121 8.85 -9.77 -1.40
CA GLY A 121 9.86 -10.46 -2.21
C GLY A 121 10.46 -11.70 -1.53
N ARG A 122 10.58 -11.71 -0.20
CA ARG A 122 11.02 -12.88 0.58
C ARG A 122 9.96 -13.96 0.74
N LEU A 123 8.68 -13.61 0.61
CA LEU A 123 7.56 -14.53 0.74
C LEU A 123 7.16 -15.19 -0.58
N LEU A 124 7.47 -14.56 -1.71
CA LEU A 124 7.12 -15.07 -3.02
C LEU A 124 8.20 -16.02 -3.55
N ASP A 125 7.79 -17.24 -3.92
CA ASP A 125 8.67 -18.20 -4.58
C ASP A 125 9.21 -17.69 -5.92
N SER A 126 8.44 -16.83 -6.61
CA SER A 126 8.80 -16.25 -7.90
C SER A 126 8.01 -14.99 -8.16
N PHE A 127 8.70 -13.96 -8.66
CA PHE A 127 8.13 -12.71 -9.15
C PHE A 127 9.05 -12.13 -10.22
N SER A 128 8.54 -11.22 -11.04
CA SER A 128 9.35 -10.47 -12.01
C SER A 128 9.75 -9.11 -11.46
N GLU A 129 8.83 -8.46 -10.77
CA GLU A 129 9.03 -7.11 -10.24
C GLU A 129 8.09 -6.83 -9.06
N ILE A 130 8.58 -6.10 -8.06
CA ILE A 130 7.77 -5.56 -6.96
C ILE A 130 8.03 -4.07 -6.85
N GLU A 131 6.97 -3.27 -6.91
CA GLU A 131 7.04 -1.83 -6.69
C GLU A 131 6.36 -1.46 -5.36
N GLY A 132 7.06 -0.66 -4.55
CA GLY A 132 6.53 -0.14 -3.29
C GLY A 132 6.12 1.32 -3.45
N TYR A 133 4.87 1.64 -3.16
CA TYR A 133 4.30 2.98 -3.26
C TYR A 133 3.85 3.51 -1.90
N SER A 134 4.05 4.81 -1.69
CA SER A 134 3.37 5.55 -0.62
C SER A 134 2.25 6.40 -1.22
N TYR A 135 1.13 6.53 -0.51
CA TYR A 135 0.03 7.39 -0.90
C TYR A 135 -0.51 8.16 0.30
N THR A 136 -0.46 9.50 0.24
CA THR A 136 -1.03 10.35 1.28
C THR A 136 -2.07 11.31 0.71
N ASN A 137 -2.84 11.95 1.59
CA ASN A 137 -3.80 12.99 1.23
C ASN A 137 -3.14 14.34 0.85
N VAL A 138 -1.81 14.44 0.92
CA VAL A 138 -1.04 15.62 0.55
C VAL A 138 -0.67 15.58 -0.93
N GLU A 139 -0.27 14.40 -1.42
CA GLU A 139 0.05 14.18 -2.83
C GLU A 139 -1.21 13.77 -3.61
N THR A 140 -1.32 14.23 -4.86
CA THR A 140 -2.48 13.90 -5.71
C THR A 140 -2.37 12.51 -6.33
N THR A 141 -1.17 11.92 -6.35
CA THR A 141 -0.85 10.61 -6.94
C THR A 141 0.07 9.82 -5.99
N PRO A 142 0.05 8.47 -6.04
CA PRO A 142 1.03 7.67 -5.32
C PRO A 142 2.46 7.99 -5.76
N GLN A 143 3.40 7.80 -4.85
CA GLN A 143 4.82 8.04 -5.06
C GLN A 143 5.55 6.70 -5.00
N LEU A 144 6.24 6.33 -6.08
CA LEU A 144 7.10 5.15 -6.13
C LEU A 144 8.29 5.34 -5.19
N GLN A 145 8.51 4.39 -4.28
CA GLN A 145 9.57 4.41 -3.27
C GLN A 145 10.67 3.41 -3.57
N THR A 146 10.30 2.25 -4.11
CA THR A 146 11.25 1.22 -4.51
C THR A 146 10.69 0.39 -5.66
N LYS A 147 11.60 -0.21 -6.42
CA LYS A 147 11.34 -1.16 -7.49
C LYS A 147 12.38 -2.25 -7.32
N LEU A 148 11.92 -3.48 -7.11
CA LEU A 148 12.74 -4.64 -6.79
C LEU A 148 12.55 -5.71 -7.86
N THR A 149 13.66 -6.29 -8.26
CA THR A 149 13.74 -7.51 -9.07
C THR A 149 14.19 -8.67 -8.17
N PRO A 150 14.13 -9.93 -8.64
CA PRO A 150 14.62 -11.07 -7.86
C PRO A 150 16.04 -10.89 -7.32
N ASP A 151 16.92 -10.27 -8.11
CA ASP A 151 18.33 -10.04 -7.74
C ASP A 151 18.49 -9.03 -6.58
N ASP A 152 17.47 -8.21 -6.30
CA ASP A 152 17.48 -7.21 -5.24
C ASP A 152 17.05 -7.77 -3.87
N ILE A 153 16.53 -9.00 -3.83
CA ILE A 153 16.09 -9.64 -2.58
C ILE A 153 17.26 -10.43 -1.99
N PRO A 154 17.83 -10.01 -0.84
CA PRO A 154 18.94 -10.72 -0.25
C PRO A 154 18.54 -12.15 0.11
N GLU A 155 19.34 -13.12 -0.33
CA GLU A 155 19.21 -14.52 0.08
C GLU A 155 19.22 -14.60 1.61
N ILE A 156 18.23 -15.28 2.18
CA ILE A 156 18.24 -15.63 3.59
C ILE A 156 19.18 -16.83 3.70
N HIS A 157 20.45 -16.59 4.04
CA HIS A 157 21.33 -17.67 4.48
C HIS A 157 20.83 -18.12 5.87
N GLU A 158 20.11 -19.23 5.91
CA GLU A 158 19.79 -19.96 7.15
C GLU A 158 21.03 -20.58 7.81
#